data_AF-L1JKJ3-F1
#
_entry.id   AF-L1JKJ3-F1
#
_cell.length_a   1.000
_cell.length_b   1.000
_cell.length_c   1.000
_cell.angle_alpha   90.00
_cell.angle_beta   90.00
_cell.angle_gamma   90.00
#
_symmetry.space_group_name_H-M   'P 1'
#
loop_
_entity.id
_entity.type
_entity.pdbx_description
1 polymer ?
#
loop_
_entity_poly.entity_id
_entity_poly.type
_entity_poly.pdbx_seq_one_letter_code
_entity_poly.pdbx_strand_id
1 'polypeptide(L)'
;MKEIADPVIETECGADYVPLLTALKLGQWEEADQITRDMLIWIGGENTRKRGFVYFSEASKLPAKDMKTIDRLWTTFSEGKFGYSVQKQIWNSVRVKGDFNLFVQEIGWTQGPCGGCDAICSGCTGTLKRWTAIGAKGNEFVYDLKNAKKGHLPLTSALRGTYLL
;
A
#
# COMPACT_ATOMS: atom_id res chain seq x y z
N MET A 1 -6.60 17.76 -17.01
CA MET A 1 -5.58 17.04 -16.20
C MET A 1 -4.36 17.94 -16.11
N LYS A 2 -3.79 18.15 -14.92
CA LYS A 2 -2.48 18.82 -14.83
C LYS A 2 -1.45 17.83 -15.36
N GLU A 3 -0.61 18.29 -16.27
CA GLU A 3 0.56 17.53 -16.72
C GLU A 3 1.57 17.54 -15.56
N ILE A 4 1.60 16.44 -14.79
CA ILE A 4 2.55 16.26 -13.71
C ILE A 4 3.82 15.71 -14.34
N ALA A 5 4.93 16.45 -14.20
CA ALA A 5 6.22 16.01 -14.71
C ALA A 5 6.62 14.66 -14.09
N ASP A 6 7.25 13.83 -14.89
CA ASP A 6 7.61 12.47 -14.47
C ASP A 6 8.65 12.53 -13.36
N PRO A 7 8.38 11.90 -12.20
CA PRO A 7 9.35 11.84 -11.13
C PRO A 7 10.54 10.99 -11.56
N VAL A 8 11.72 11.32 -11.01
CA VAL A 8 12.95 10.56 -11.28
C VAL A 8 12.76 9.10 -10.86
N ILE A 9 13.06 8.17 -11.78
CA ILE A 9 13.07 6.74 -11.53
C ILE A 9 14.51 6.31 -11.22
N GLU A 10 14.70 5.70 -10.05
CA GLU A 10 15.99 5.19 -9.60
C GLU A 10 15.83 3.71 -9.21
N THR A 11 16.81 2.88 -9.57
CA THR A 11 16.81 1.44 -9.22
C THR A 11 18.20 0.97 -8.85
N GLU A 12 18.28 0.03 -7.90
CA GLU A 12 19.52 -0.68 -7.53
C GLU A 12 19.58 -2.08 -8.14
N CYS A 13 18.42 -2.65 -8.50
CA CYS A 13 18.29 -4.01 -8.98
C CYS A 13 17.85 -4.13 -10.43
N GLY A 14 17.70 -3.01 -11.14
CA GLY A 14 17.30 -2.99 -12.56
C GLY A 14 15.80 -3.23 -12.76
N ALA A 15 14.97 -2.88 -11.77
CA ALA A 15 13.52 -3.01 -11.86
C ALA A 15 12.94 -1.99 -12.86
N ASP A 16 11.97 -2.42 -13.67
CA ASP A 16 11.26 -1.54 -14.59
C ASP A 16 10.01 -0.94 -13.94
N TYR A 17 10.07 0.34 -13.60
CA TYR A 17 8.98 1.10 -12.98
C TYR A 17 8.04 1.78 -13.97
N VAL A 18 8.27 1.66 -15.29
CA VAL A 18 7.42 2.28 -16.31
C VAL A 18 5.97 1.79 -16.22
N PRO A 19 5.66 0.49 -15.99
CA PRO A 19 4.28 0.04 -15.84
C PRO A 19 3.57 0.71 -14.65
N LEU A 20 4.26 0.85 -13.51
CA LEU A 20 3.72 1.52 -12.32
C LEU A 20 3.45 3.00 -12.58
N LEU A 21 4.41 3.69 -13.20
CA LEU A 21 4.29 5.09 -13.61
C LEU A 21 3.06 5.30 -14.50
N THR A 22 2.88 4.46 -15.52
CA THR A 22 1.76 4.55 -16.46
C THR A 22 0.42 4.32 -15.77
N ALA A 23 0.29 3.26 -14.97
CA ALA A 23 -0.96 2.96 -14.26
C ALA A 23 -1.37 4.10 -13.31
N LEU A 24 -0.39 4.67 -12.57
CA LEU A 24 -0.64 5.80 -11.66
C LEU A 24 -1.03 7.08 -12.40
N LYS A 25 -0.39 7.40 -13.52
CA LYS A 25 -0.75 8.54 -14.39
C LYS A 25 -2.17 8.44 -14.92
N LEU A 26 -2.60 7.24 -15.27
CA LEU A 26 -3.94 6.96 -15.78
C LEU A 26 -5.00 6.86 -14.67
N GLY A 27 -4.59 6.93 -13.39
CA GLY A 27 -5.49 6.77 -12.25
C GLY A 27 -6.03 5.34 -12.10
N GLN A 28 -5.33 4.35 -12.65
CA GLN A 28 -5.67 2.93 -12.52
C GLN A 28 -5.15 2.39 -11.19
N TRP A 29 -5.74 2.84 -10.09
CA TRP A 29 -5.23 2.60 -8.74
C TRP A 29 -5.17 1.12 -8.35
N GLU A 30 -6.14 0.31 -8.78
CA GLU A 30 -6.16 -1.13 -8.51
C GLU A 30 -5.04 -1.86 -9.25
N GLU A 31 -4.82 -1.49 -10.51
CA GLU A 31 -3.72 -2.02 -11.32
C GLU A 31 -2.36 -1.59 -10.76
N ALA A 32 -2.21 -0.32 -10.39
CA ALA A 32 -0.99 0.19 -9.76
C ALA A 32 -0.67 -0.53 -8.44
N ASP A 33 -1.68 -0.87 -7.64
CA ASP A 33 -1.53 -1.62 -6.39
C ASP A 33 -1.03 -3.05 -6.65
N GLN A 34 -1.62 -3.74 -7.63
CA GLN A 34 -1.18 -5.07 -8.04
C GLN A 34 0.25 -5.04 -8.60
N ILE A 35 0.57 -4.09 -9.50
CA ILE A 35 1.92 -3.90 -10.02
C ILE A 35 2.89 -3.67 -8.87
N THR A 36 2.56 -2.80 -7.91
CA THR A 36 3.41 -2.53 -6.75
C THR A 36 3.70 -3.82 -5.97
N ARG A 37 2.70 -4.66 -5.73
CA ARG A 37 2.88 -5.96 -5.07
C ARG A 37 3.85 -6.87 -5.83
N ASP A 38 3.70 -6.96 -7.14
CA ASP A 38 4.56 -7.79 -7.99
C ASP A 38 5.99 -7.26 -8.05
N MET A 39 6.16 -5.93 -8.03
CA MET A 39 7.47 -5.28 -7.92
C MET A 39 8.15 -5.56 -6.58
N LEU A 40 7.43 -5.50 -5.46
CA LEU A 40 8.00 -5.86 -4.14
C LEU A 40 8.52 -7.30 -4.12
N ILE A 41 7.75 -8.22 -4.70
CA ILE A 41 8.16 -9.62 -4.86
C ILE A 41 9.41 -9.70 -5.73
N TRP A 42 9.48 -8.93 -6.80
CA TRP A 42 10.61 -8.95 -7.72
C TRP A 42 11.88 -8.37 -7.09
N ILE A 43 11.82 -7.21 -6.45
CA ILE A 43 12.98 -6.56 -5.83
C ILE A 43 13.45 -7.28 -4.54
N GLY A 44 12.59 -8.12 -3.94
CA GLY A 44 12.94 -8.98 -2.80
C GLY A 44 13.91 -10.12 -3.13
N GLY A 45 14.21 -10.35 -4.42
CA GLY A 45 15.20 -11.33 -4.88
C GLY A 45 14.60 -12.68 -5.30
N GLU A 46 15.45 -13.68 -5.49
CA GLU A 46 15.05 -14.96 -6.09
C GLU A 46 14.06 -15.74 -5.22
N ASN A 47 14.25 -15.75 -3.90
CA ASN A 47 13.39 -16.49 -2.98
C ASN A 47 11.97 -15.93 -2.94
N THR A 48 11.81 -14.61 -2.93
CA THR A 48 10.49 -13.96 -2.95
C THR A 48 9.81 -14.21 -4.28
N ARG A 49 10.53 -14.14 -5.41
CA ARG A 49 9.99 -14.45 -6.75
C ARG A 49 9.49 -15.89 -6.88
N LYS A 50 10.27 -16.87 -6.42
CA LYS A 50 9.87 -18.29 -6.40
C LYS A 50 8.62 -18.52 -5.57
N ARG A 51 8.50 -17.81 -4.44
CA ARG A 51 7.42 -17.99 -3.47
C ARG A 51 6.18 -17.14 -3.77
N GLY A 52 6.33 -16.04 -4.51
CA GLY A 52 5.24 -15.12 -4.86
C GLY A 52 4.80 -14.19 -3.73
N PHE A 53 5.62 -14.00 -2.69
CA PHE A 53 5.36 -13.06 -1.59
C PHE A 53 6.64 -12.73 -0.81
N VAL A 54 6.63 -11.63 -0.06
CA VAL A 54 7.77 -11.14 0.75
C VAL A 54 7.46 -11.37 2.23
N TYR A 55 8.38 -11.91 3.01
CA TYR A 55 8.23 -12.00 4.47
C TYR A 55 8.58 -10.68 5.14
N PHE A 56 8.06 -10.45 6.33
CA PHE A 56 8.42 -9.28 7.16
C PHE A 56 9.95 -9.15 7.36
N SER A 57 10.64 -10.28 7.60
CA SER A 57 12.11 -10.31 7.76
C SER A 57 12.89 -10.01 6.47
N GLU A 58 12.25 -10.12 5.30
CA GLU A 58 12.80 -9.77 4.00
C GLU A 58 12.45 -8.33 3.62
N ALA A 59 11.33 -7.79 4.11
CA ALA A 59 10.90 -6.42 3.83
C ALA A 59 11.94 -5.36 4.26
N SER A 60 12.64 -5.58 5.37
CA SER A 60 13.72 -4.70 5.84
C SER A 60 14.98 -4.72 4.95
N LYS A 61 15.07 -5.70 4.04
CA LYS A 61 16.20 -5.88 3.12
C LYS A 61 15.89 -5.41 1.69
N LEU A 62 14.67 -4.91 1.44
CA LEU A 62 14.30 -4.40 0.13
C LEU A 62 15.21 -3.21 -0.25
N PRO A 63 15.63 -3.10 -1.53
CA PRO A 63 16.57 -2.06 -1.94
C PRO A 63 15.99 -0.66 -1.71
N ALA A 64 16.80 0.22 -1.13
CA ALA A 64 16.32 1.50 -0.62
C ALA A 64 15.95 2.48 -1.74
N LYS A 65 16.67 2.48 -2.87
CA LYS A 65 16.31 3.35 -4.01
C LYS A 65 15.02 2.90 -4.68
N ASP A 66 14.87 1.60 -4.86
CA ASP A 66 13.66 0.99 -5.42
C ASP A 66 12.42 1.31 -4.57
N MET A 67 12.52 1.16 -3.24
CA MET A 67 11.43 1.55 -2.32
C MET A 67 11.12 3.05 -2.36
N LYS A 68 12.14 3.92 -2.49
CA LYS A 68 11.95 5.37 -2.64
C LYS A 68 11.29 5.72 -3.97
N THR A 69 11.63 5.01 -5.05
CA THR A 69 11.00 5.21 -6.37
C THR A 69 9.53 4.84 -6.33
N ILE A 70 9.16 3.69 -5.75
CA ILE A 70 7.76 3.29 -5.56
C ILE A 70 7.01 4.36 -4.77
N ASP A 71 7.54 4.78 -3.63
CA ASP A 71 6.90 5.79 -2.79
C ASP A 71 6.74 7.15 -3.48
N ARG A 72 7.77 7.60 -4.20
CA ARG A 72 7.75 8.85 -4.97
C ARG A 72 6.68 8.82 -6.04
N LEU A 73 6.53 7.72 -6.77
CA LEU A 73 5.49 7.54 -7.78
C LEU A 73 4.09 7.65 -7.14
N TRP A 74 3.82 6.87 -6.10
CA TRP A 74 2.53 6.90 -5.40
C TRP A 74 2.19 8.29 -4.87
N THR A 75 3.13 8.94 -4.19
CA THR A 75 2.91 10.27 -3.60
C THR A 75 2.71 11.35 -4.66
N THR A 76 3.41 11.28 -5.78
CA THR A 76 3.33 12.28 -6.86
C THR A 76 1.97 12.27 -7.52
N PHE A 77 1.48 11.10 -7.96
CA PHE A 77 0.23 11.01 -8.71
C PHE A 77 -1.02 11.05 -7.83
N SER A 78 -0.88 10.77 -6.52
CA SER A 78 -1.98 10.87 -5.56
C SER A 78 -2.07 12.21 -4.83
N GLU A 79 -1.31 13.23 -5.27
CA GLU A 79 -1.25 14.54 -4.59
C GLU A 79 -0.88 14.43 -3.10
N GLY A 80 0.03 13.50 -2.78
CA GLY A 80 0.48 13.21 -1.41
C GLY A 80 -0.53 12.44 -0.55
N LYS A 81 -1.58 11.88 -1.15
CA LYS A 81 -2.61 11.11 -0.42
C LYS A 81 -2.20 9.67 -0.14
N PHE A 82 -1.45 9.03 -1.04
CA PHE A 82 -1.04 7.62 -0.98
C PHE A 82 0.49 7.49 -0.97
N GLY A 83 0.97 6.34 -0.49
CA GLY A 83 2.40 6.03 -0.38
C GLY A 83 2.79 5.45 0.99
N TYR A 84 3.92 4.73 1.02
CA TYR A 84 4.47 4.15 2.26
C TYR A 84 4.97 5.21 3.23
N SER A 85 5.51 6.33 2.73
CA SER A 85 5.90 7.47 3.57
C SER A 85 4.67 8.11 4.23
N VAL A 86 3.55 8.19 3.51
CA VAL A 86 2.27 8.67 4.04
C VAL A 86 1.75 7.73 5.13
N GLN A 87 1.76 6.42 4.88
CA GLN A 87 1.41 5.41 5.89
C GLN A 87 2.31 5.51 7.13
N LYS A 88 3.63 5.67 6.94
CA LYS A 88 4.59 5.84 8.04
C LYS A 88 4.33 7.11 8.85
N GLN A 89 3.91 8.21 8.22
CA GLN A 89 3.50 9.42 8.93
C GLN A 89 2.26 9.17 9.79
N ILE A 90 1.27 8.47 9.25
CA ILE A 90 0.04 8.12 9.98
C ILE A 90 0.36 7.18 11.15
N TRP A 91 1.19 6.15 10.94
CA TRP A 91 1.66 5.23 11.96
C TRP A 91 2.27 5.94 13.17
N ASN A 92 3.11 6.94 12.92
CA ASN A 92 3.80 7.73 13.96
C ASN A 92 3.00 8.93 14.47
N SER A 93 1.75 9.11 14.02
CA SER A 93 0.94 10.25 14.44
C SER A 93 0.57 10.16 15.93
N VAL A 94 0.24 11.30 16.53
CA VAL A 94 -0.22 11.39 17.94
C VAL A 94 -1.48 10.56 18.18
N ARG A 95 -2.28 10.33 17.13
CA ARG A 95 -3.50 9.51 17.21
C ARG A 95 -3.18 8.02 17.23
N VAL A 96 -2.29 7.56 16.35
CA VAL A 96 -2.02 6.13 16.16
C VAL A 96 -0.92 5.63 17.11
N LYS A 97 0.17 6.38 17.30
CA LYS A 97 1.28 6.04 18.20
C LYS A 97 1.81 4.61 18.04
N GLY A 98 1.83 4.10 16.81
CA GLY A 98 2.23 2.73 16.50
C GLY A 98 1.24 1.63 16.90
N ASP A 99 0.01 1.99 17.22
CA ASP A 99 -1.08 1.03 17.44
C ASP A 99 -1.64 0.56 16.10
N PHE A 100 -1.51 -0.73 15.83
CA PHE A 100 -1.97 -1.34 14.59
C PHE A 100 -3.49 -1.23 14.38
N ASN A 101 -4.29 -1.36 15.44
CA ASN A 101 -5.75 -1.29 15.35
C ASN A 101 -6.20 0.11 14.95
N LEU A 102 -5.60 1.13 15.56
CA LEU A 102 -5.86 2.52 15.20
C LEU A 102 -5.36 2.82 13.79
N PHE A 103 -4.21 2.28 13.39
CA PHE A 103 -3.65 2.46 12.06
C PHE A 103 -4.61 1.96 10.97
N VAL A 104 -5.04 0.71 11.03
CA VAL A 104 -5.91 0.12 10.00
C VAL A 104 -7.28 0.81 9.92
N GLN A 105 -7.80 1.29 11.05
CA GLN A 105 -9.02 2.10 11.06
C GLN A 105 -8.80 3.47 10.43
N GLU A 106 -7.66 4.10 10.70
CA GLU A 106 -7.33 5.44 10.20
C GLU A 106 -7.14 5.45 8.69
N ILE A 107 -6.47 4.43 8.13
CA ILE A 107 -6.27 4.32 6.68
C ILE A 107 -7.42 3.59 5.97
N GLY A 108 -8.45 3.13 6.71
CA GLY A 108 -9.68 2.59 6.13
C GLY A 108 -9.58 1.15 5.61
N TRP A 109 -8.76 0.33 6.25
CA TRP A 109 -8.58 -1.10 5.98
C TRP A 109 -9.52 -2.00 6.79
N THR A 110 -10.51 -1.43 7.48
CA THR A 110 -11.55 -2.18 8.22
C THR A 110 -12.92 -2.01 7.54
N GLN A 111 -13.80 -3.02 7.67
CA GLN A 111 -15.16 -3.02 7.12
C GLN A 111 -16.11 -2.08 7.88
N GLY A 112 -15.76 -1.71 9.12
CA GLY A 112 -16.58 -0.86 9.98
C GLY A 112 -15.93 -0.66 11.34
N PRO A 113 -16.61 0.01 12.29
CA PRO A 113 -16.23 0.01 13.69
C PRO A 113 -16.16 -1.44 14.19
N CYS A 114 -15.37 -1.70 15.23
CA CYS A 114 -15.39 -3.00 15.85
C CYS A 114 -16.83 -3.37 16.25
N GLY A 115 -17.21 -4.64 16.14
CA GLY A 115 -18.54 -5.12 16.55
C GLY A 115 -18.73 -4.98 18.06
N GLY A 116 -19.07 -3.77 18.51
CA GLY A 116 -19.19 -3.40 19.92
C GLY A 116 -18.70 -2.00 20.29
N CYS A 117 -18.12 -1.22 19.36
CA CYS A 117 -17.71 0.16 19.62
C CYS A 117 -18.30 1.14 18.60
N ASP A 118 -18.81 2.28 19.08
CA ASP A 118 -19.34 3.35 18.24
C ASP A 118 -18.23 4.27 17.68
N ALA A 119 -16.97 4.03 18.05
CA ALA A 119 -15.83 4.88 17.72
C ALA A 119 -14.54 4.08 17.49
N ILE A 120 -13.56 4.74 16.85
CA ILE A 120 -12.19 4.24 16.66
C ILE A 120 -11.55 3.95 18.02
N CYS A 121 -11.07 2.72 18.23
CA CYS A 121 -10.63 2.23 19.52
C CYS A 121 -9.37 1.36 19.39
N SER A 122 -8.42 1.51 20.32
CA SER A 122 -7.16 0.75 20.33
C SER A 122 -7.35 -0.71 20.74
N GLY A 123 -8.41 -1.02 21.49
CA GLY A 123 -8.69 -2.38 21.98
C GLY A 123 -9.31 -3.33 20.96
N CYS A 124 -9.53 -2.89 19.72
CA CYS A 124 -10.40 -3.57 18.80
C CYS A 124 -10.00 -3.35 17.33
N THR A 125 -9.55 -4.37 16.61
CA THR A 125 -9.21 -4.21 15.18
C THR A 125 -10.47 -4.08 14.31
N GLY A 126 -11.56 -4.75 14.71
CA GLY A 126 -12.72 -4.97 13.84
C GLY A 126 -12.41 -5.97 12.72
N THR A 127 -13.33 -6.13 11.77
CA THR A 127 -13.10 -7.01 10.60
C THR A 127 -12.26 -6.27 9.56
N LEU A 128 -11.11 -6.82 9.22
CA LEU A 128 -10.25 -6.31 8.16
C LEU A 128 -10.91 -6.53 6.80
N LYS A 129 -10.74 -5.57 5.89
CA LYS A 129 -11.24 -5.67 4.53
C LYS A 129 -10.57 -6.81 3.78
N ARG A 130 -11.37 -7.50 2.97
CA ARG A 130 -10.92 -8.56 2.09
C ARG A 130 -10.37 -7.97 0.81
N TRP A 131 -9.14 -8.39 0.48
CA TRP A 131 -8.55 -8.15 -0.82
C TRP A 131 -8.76 -9.37 -1.72
N THR A 132 -9.12 -9.14 -2.96
CA THR A 132 -9.16 -10.17 -4.01
C THR A 132 -8.41 -9.66 -5.24
N ALA A 133 -7.95 -10.59 -6.09
CA ALA A 133 -7.27 -10.23 -7.33
C ALA A 133 -8.17 -9.38 -8.24
N ILE A 134 -7.53 -8.62 -9.14
CA ILE A 134 -8.21 -7.79 -10.13
C ILE A 134 -9.23 -8.63 -10.91
N GLY A 135 -10.45 -8.11 -11.03
CA GLY A 135 -11.56 -8.78 -11.73
C GLY A 135 -12.26 -9.88 -10.94
N ALA A 136 -11.76 -10.27 -9.76
CA ALA A 136 -12.47 -11.17 -8.85
C ALA A 136 -13.54 -10.40 -8.06
N LYS A 137 -14.66 -11.09 -7.75
CA LYS A 137 -15.71 -10.51 -6.90
C LYS A 137 -15.26 -10.48 -5.43
N GLY A 138 -15.61 -9.40 -4.74
CA GLY A 138 -15.42 -9.29 -3.29
C GLY A 138 -14.17 -8.56 -2.84
N ASN A 139 -13.58 -7.72 -3.70
CA ASN A 139 -12.58 -6.73 -3.28
C ASN A 139 -13.30 -5.59 -2.53
N GLU A 140 -12.91 -5.33 -1.29
CA GLU A 140 -13.57 -4.35 -0.40
C GLU A 140 -12.76 -3.05 -0.24
N PHE A 141 -11.57 -2.99 -0.86
CA PHE A 141 -10.71 -1.82 -0.86
C PHE A 141 -11.20 -0.75 -1.84
N VAL A 142 -10.87 0.51 -1.54
CA VAL A 142 -11.35 1.67 -2.31
C VAL A 142 -10.22 2.16 -3.21
N TYR A 143 -10.36 1.91 -4.51
CA TYR A 143 -9.39 2.29 -5.54
C TYR A 143 -9.79 3.59 -6.23
N ASP A 144 -10.02 4.63 -5.42
CA ASP A 144 -10.44 5.94 -5.90
C ASP A 144 -9.80 7.06 -5.08
N LEU A 145 -9.24 8.06 -5.78
CA LEU A 145 -8.52 9.16 -5.16
C LEU A 145 -9.44 10.04 -4.30
N LYS A 146 -10.72 10.18 -4.62
CA LYS A 146 -11.64 11.05 -3.88
C LYS A 146 -12.11 10.37 -2.58
N ASN A 147 -12.55 9.13 -2.68
CA ASN A 147 -13.26 8.42 -1.61
C ASN A 147 -12.33 7.63 -0.67
N ALA A 148 -11.16 7.18 -1.12
CA ALA A 148 -10.23 6.46 -0.26
C ALA A 148 -9.63 7.38 0.82
N LYS A 149 -9.33 6.85 2.01
CA LYS A 149 -8.67 7.63 3.07
C LYS A 149 -7.19 7.92 2.74
N LYS A 150 -6.60 8.89 3.43
CA LYS A 150 -5.15 9.14 3.33
C LYS A 150 -4.38 7.90 3.81
N GLY A 151 -3.34 7.51 3.07
CA GLY A 151 -2.55 6.30 3.33
C GLY A 151 -3.23 4.97 2.98
N HIS A 152 -4.43 4.99 2.37
CA HIS A 152 -5.16 3.76 2.03
C HIS A 152 -4.40 2.85 1.07
N LEU A 153 -3.64 3.42 0.14
CA LEU A 153 -2.83 2.72 -0.86
C LEU A 153 -1.36 3.17 -0.76
N PRO A 154 -0.41 2.36 -1.28
CA PRO A 154 -0.60 0.97 -1.73
C PRO A 154 -0.85 0.00 -0.57
N LEU A 155 -1.42 -1.16 -0.87
CA LEU A 155 -1.60 -2.24 0.09
C LEU A 155 -0.25 -2.94 0.36
N THR A 156 -0.06 -3.39 1.60
CA THR A 156 1.12 -4.18 2.01
C THR A 156 0.91 -5.69 1.83
N SER A 157 -0.04 -6.09 0.98
CA SER A 157 -0.54 -7.47 0.81
C SER A 157 0.47 -8.47 0.19
N ALA A 158 1.72 -8.04 -0.03
CA ALA A 158 2.84 -8.97 -0.20
C ALA A 158 3.09 -9.82 1.07
N LEU A 159 2.43 -9.55 2.19
CA LEU A 159 2.45 -10.32 3.45
C LEU A 159 1.25 -11.28 3.56
N ARG A 160 1.01 -12.18 2.59
CA ARG A 160 -0.11 -13.13 2.67
C ARG A 160 0.10 -14.14 3.82
N GLY A 161 -0.65 -13.93 4.89
CA GLY A 161 -0.86 -14.87 5.99
C GLY A 161 -1.85 -14.32 7.02
N THR A 162 -3.14 -14.20 6.65
CA THR A 162 -4.34 -13.85 7.47
C THR A 162 -4.29 -12.71 8.50
N TYR A 163 -3.16 -12.05 8.70
CA TYR A 163 -2.97 -10.96 9.63
C TYR A 163 -2.20 -9.91 8.86
N LEU A 164 -2.87 -8.80 8.59
CA LEU A 164 -2.23 -7.61 8.03
C LEU A 164 -1.14 -7.16 9.01
N LEU A 165 0.09 -7.01 8.50
CA LEU A 165 1.34 -6.60 9.17
C LEU A 165 2.01 -7.65 10.10
#